data_AF-A0A2B8AS18-F1
#
_entry.id   AF-A0A2B8AS18-F1
#
_cell.length_a   1.000
_cell.length_b   1.000
_cell.length_c   1.000
_cell.angle_alpha   90.00
_cell.angle_beta   90.00
_cell.angle_gamma   90.00
#
_symmetry.space_group_name_H-M   'P 1'
#
loop_
_entity.id
_entity.type
_entity.pdbx_description
1 polymer ?
#
loop_
_entity_poly.entity_id
_entity_poly.type
_entity_poly.pdbx_seq_one_letter_code
_entity_poly.pdbx_strand_id
1 'polypeptide(L)'
;MPFGDGVADFGRGGLTVGRSGDQATYWLGTEGHPVPPGDGTGTLSVQSSTLTAVNGNDVMTGKDWTIDGGTRSYTYRLGDPAVTWLPAPTTDSWDATDVHAEDINDRGQVVGYDGLARKAYVWRNGGMVRELTPPAGVTNAEAHAVNNKGAIVGRGQALAGDGTPSGWVLLLWPSGGGPADILGPTGYGQPDIDERGRVVATMPPDATTGLRKAVHWDRPYTAGAVEVDGLAAFAGSGSFRGISPSSRLVAGTAFNPADPGRASQAQVWPGHGPVLALPPLEPGTPSQATAASDNGSVGGYAEQWGVDHPVIWTCALEQGYRPE
;
A
#
# COMPACT_ATOMS: atom_id res chain seq x y z
N MET A 1 -9.14 -6.79 -5.89
CA MET A 1 -9.11 -8.19 -5.43
C MET A 1 -8.41 -8.21 -4.10
N PRO A 2 -8.73 -9.11 -3.15
CA PRO A 2 -7.81 -9.34 -2.04
C PRO A 2 -6.46 -9.69 -2.66
N PHE A 3 -5.39 -9.07 -2.16
CA PHE A 3 -4.05 -9.37 -2.61
C PHE A 3 -3.77 -10.85 -2.30
N GLY A 4 -3.10 -11.54 -3.23
CA GLY A 4 -2.56 -12.87 -2.97
C GLY A 4 -1.55 -12.83 -1.82
N ASP A 5 -1.14 -14.01 -1.37
CA ASP A 5 -0.09 -14.15 -0.36
C ASP A 5 1.13 -13.31 -0.76
N GLY A 6 1.74 -12.61 0.20
CA GLY A 6 2.77 -11.64 -0.12
C GLY A 6 3.29 -10.89 1.09
N VAL A 7 4.52 -10.38 0.98
CA VAL A 7 5.07 -9.39 1.91
C VAL A 7 4.45 -8.03 1.59
N ALA A 8 3.99 -7.32 2.61
CA ALA A 8 3.35 -6.01 2.52
C ALA A 8 4.23 -4.88 3.06
N ASP A 9 5.10 -5.14 4.05
CA ASP A 9 5.96 -4.11 4.65
C ASP A 9 7.14 -4.70 5.45
N PHE A 10 8.13 -3.85 5.78
CA PHE A 10 9.35 -4.17 6.49
C PHE A 10 9.47 -3.42 7.82
N GLY A 11 9.58 -4.19 8.91
CA GLY A 11 9.89 -3.68 10.23
C GLY A 11 11.38 -3.69 10.56
N ARG A 12 11.70 -3.44 11.82
CA ARG A 12 13.08 -3.48 12.32
C ARG A 12 13.58 -4.93 12.42
N GLY A 13 14.89 -5.12 12.30
CA GLY A 13 15.54 -6.37 12.69
C GLY A 13 15.20 -7.58 11.81
N GLY A 14 14.75 -7.35 10.57
CA GLY A 14 14.34 -8.41 9.65
C GLY A 14 12.89 -8.87 9.83
N LEU A 15 12.11 -8.18 10.67
CA LEU A 15 10.67 -8.36 10.74
C LEU A 15 10.04 -7.94 9.40
N THR A 16 9.17 -8.79 8.87
CA THR A 16 8.32 -8.45 7.72
C THR A 16 6.89 -8.85 8.00
N VAL A 17 5.94 -8.21 7.33
CA VAL A 17 4.51 -8.44 7.56
C VAL A 17 3.76 -8.56 6.24
N GLY A 18 2.62 -9.24 6.25
CA GLY A 18 1.80 -9.41 5.07
C GLY A 18 0.75 -10.51 5.25
N ARG A 19 0.60 -11.35 4.21
CA ARG A 19 -0.39 -12.43 4.14
C ARG A 19 0.24 -13.74 3.70
N SER A 20 -0.18 -14.84 4.32
CA SER A 20 0.17 -16.22 3.92
C SER A 20 -1.03 -17.14 4.17
N GLY A 21 -1.43 -17.95 3.20
CA GLY A 21 -2.53 -18.91 3.33
C GLY A 21 -3.83 -18.26 3.81
N ASP A 22 -4.16 -17.08 3.28
CA ASP A 22 -5.31 -16.26 3.69
C ASP A 22 -5.26 -15.71 5.13
N GLN A 23 -4.09 -15.75 5.77
CA GLN A 23 -3.88 -15.27 7.14
C GLN A 23 -2.88 -14.12 7.23
N ALA A 24 -3.21 -13.12 8.05
CA ALA A 24 -2.29 -12.10 8.52
C ALA A 24 -1.07 -12.78 9.16
N THR A 25 0.10 -12.54 8.59
CA THR A 25 1.33 -13.24 8.97
C THR A 25 2.48 -12.25 9.07
N TYR A 26 3.30 -12.40 10.10
CA TYR A 26 4.60 -11.75 10.18
C TYR A 26 5.71 -12.79 10.08
N TRP A 27 6.86 -12.41 9.55
CA TRP A 27 8.01 -13.31 9.44
C TRP A 27 9.22 -12.75 10.19
N LEU A 28 9.93 -13.67 10.86
CA LEU A 28 11.26 -13.46 11.40
C LEU A 28 12.24 -14.35 10.62
N GLY A 29 12.90 -13.76 9.63
CA GLY A 29 13.61 -14.54 8.61
C GLY A 29 12.62 -15.28 7.70
N THR A 30 12.71 -16.60 7.63
CA THR A 30 11.81 -17.45 6.82
C THR A 30 10.68 -18.08 7.63
N GLU A 31 10.67 -17.90 8.95
CA GLU A 31 9.63 -18.46 9.82
C GLU A 31 8.43 -17.52 9.85
N GLY A 32 7.28 -18.00 9.36
CA GLY A 32 6.03 -17.27 9.35
C GLY A 32 5.21 -17.56 10.61
N HIS A 33 4.70 -16.49 11.22
CA HIS A 33 3.89 -16.53 12.42
C HIS A 33 2.53 -15.88 12.14
N PRO A 34 1.43 -16.63 12.20
CA PRO A 34 0.10 -16.06 12.03
C PRO A 34 -0.22 -15.14 13.20
N VAL A 35 -0.86 -14.01 12.90
CA VAL A 35 -1.45 -13.13 13.92
C VAL A 35 -2.78 -13.74 14.36
N PRO A 36 -3.06 -13.83 15.66
CA PRO A 36 -4.34 -14.32 16.13
C PRO A 36 -5.47 -13.48 15.52
N PRO A 37 -6.53 -14.09 14.96
CA PRO A 37 -7.73 -13.32 14.62
C PRO A 37 -8.22 -12.61 15.89
N GLY A 38 -8.80 -11.43 15.77
CA GLY A 38 -9.23 -10.66 16.95
C GLY A 38 -10.52 -11.19 17.59
N ASP A 39 -10.69 -12.51 17.73
CA ASP A 39 -11.93 -13.13 18.21
C ASP A 39 -11.98 -13.25 19.75
N GLY A 40 -11.78 -12.14 20.47
CA GLY A 40 -12.00 -12.10 21.91
C GLY A 40 -13.44 -12.44 22.38
N THR A 41 -14.40 -12.69 21.48
CA THR A 41 -15.81 -12.93 21.82
C THR A 41 -16.56 -13.97 20.96
N GLY A 42 -15.87 -14.78 20.14
CA GLY A 42 -16.42 -16.00 19.55
C GLY A 42 -17.72 -15.90 18.72
N THR A 43 -18.01 -14.75 18.09
CA THR A 43 -19.31 -14.53 17.39
C THR A 43 -19.19 -14.14 15.91
N LEU A 44 -18.00 -13.85 15.38
CA LEU A 44 -17.83 -13.50 13.97
C LEU A 44 -16.66 -14.28 13.37
N SER A 45 -16.96 -15.08 12.35
CA SER A 45 -15.95 -15.87 11.64
C SER A 45 -15.17 -14.96 10.70
N VAL A 46 -13.85 -14.92 10.87
CA VAL A 46 -12.94 -14.30 9.91
C VAL A 46 -12.83 -15.22 8.69
N GLN A 47 -13.10 -14.69 7.51
CA GLN A 47 -12.91 -15.41 6.24
C GLN A 47 -11.44 -15.39 5.83
N SER A 48 -10.79 -14.23 5.96
CA SER A 48 -9.35 -14.09 5.72
C SER A 48 -8.80 -12.84 6.40
N SER A 49 -7.48 -12.73 6.51
CA SER A 49 -6.82 -11.58 7.13
C SER A 49 -5.51 -11.19 6.44
N THR A 50 -5.02 -9.99 6.72
CA THR A 50 -3.72 -9.50 6.25
C THR A 50 -3.14 -8.51 7.24
N LEU A 51 -1.81 -8.48 7.36
CA LEU A 51 -1.11 -7.28 7.83
C LEU A 51 -0.83 -6.37 6.63
N THR A 52 -0.90 -5.05 6.84
CA THR A 52 -0.70 -4.03 5.79
C THR A 52 0.58 -3.24 6.01
N ALA A 53 0.95 -2.95 7.26
CA ALA A 53 2.16 -2.20 7.59
C ALA A 53 2.70 -2.51 8.99
N VAL A 54 3.96 -2.16 9.25
CA VAL A 54 4.64 -2.31 10.53
C VAL A 54 5.60 -1.15 10.79
N ASN A 55 5.56 -0.59 12.01
CA ASN A 55 6.47 0.47 12.39
C ASN A 55 7.75 -0.05 13.07
N GLY A 56 8.72 0.85 13.28
CA GLY A 56 10.00 0.58 13.95
C GLY A 56 9.90 0.26 15.45
N ASN A 57 8.70 0.19 16.02
CA ASN A 57 8.42 -0.19 17.41
C ASN A 57 7.65 -1.52 17.51
N ASP A 58 7.73 -2.34 16.45
CA ASP A 58 7.14 -3.68 16.33
C ASP A 58 5.62 -3.68 16.50
N VAL A 59 4.96 -2.58 16.12
CA VAL A 59 3.50 -2.50 16.03
C VAL A 59 3.11 -2.60 14.57
N MET A 60 2.30 -3.61 14.29
CA MET A 60 1.74 -3.93 12.99
C MET A 60 0.32 -3.39 12.93
N THR A 61 -0.14 -3.06 11.73
CA THR A 61 -1.57 -2.85 11.46
C THR A 61 -2.02 -3.78 10.35
N GLY A 62 -3.30 -4.15 10.39
CA GLY A 62 -3.88 -5.13 9.50
C GLY A 62 -5.38 -5.11 9.56
N LYS A 63 -5.98 -5.99 8.76
CA LYS A 63 -7.44 -6.11 8.62
C LYS A 63 -7.89 -7.54 8.41
N ASP A 64 -9.08 -7.80 8.94
CA ASP A 64 -9.82 -9.05 8.82
C ASP A 64 -11.04 -8.80 7.93
N TRP A 65 -11.22 -9.68 6.95
CA TRP A 65 -12.45 -9.80 6.17
C TRP A 65 -13.36 -10.80 6.85
N THR A 66 -14.58 -10.39 7.19
CA THR A 66 -15.53 -11.20 7.93
C THR A 66 -16.53 -11.89 6.99
N ILE A 67 -17.06 -13.05 7.41
CA ILE A 67 -18.01 -13.84 6.59
C ILE A 67 -19.31 -13.11 6.22
N ASP A 68 -19.68 -12.09 6.98
CA ASP A 68 -20.84 -11.21 6.74
C ASP A 68 -20.54 -10.09 5.74
N GLY A 69 -19.31 -10.04 5.20
CA GLY A 69 -18.89 -9.09 4.17
C GLY A 69 -18.28 -7.79 4.70
N GLY A 70 -18.02 -7.69 6.00
CA GLY A 70 -17.35 -6.56 6.63
C GLY A 70 -15.82 -6.61 6.57
N THR A 71 -15.20 -5.46 6.89
CA THR A 71 -13.76 -5.33 7.15
C THR A 71 -13.55 -4.74 8.54
N ARG A 72 -12.71 -5.39 9.35
CA ARG A 72 -12.29 -4.87 10.66
C ARG A 72 -10.79 -4.68 10.69
N SER A 73 -10.37 -3.49 11.11
CA SER A 73 -8.94 -3.17 11.20
C SER A 73 -8.46 -3.18 12.64
N TYR A 74 -7.19 -3.50 12.82
CA TYR A 74 -6.56 -3.63 14.13
C TYR A 74 -5.10 -3.19 14.09
N THR A 75 -4.53 -3.05 15.29
CA THR A 75 -3.09 -3.07 15.51
C THR A 75 -2.70 -4.31 16.31
N TYR A 76 -1.52 -4.85 16.03
CA TYR A 76 -0.94 -5.97 16.76
C TYR A 76 0.50 -5.62 17.12
N ARG A 77 0.85 -5.63 18.41
CA ARG A 77 2.25 -5.51 18.83
C ARG A 77 2.84 -6.91 18.92
N LEU A 78 4.05 -7.07 18.39
CA LEU A 78 4.76 -8.35 18.40
C LEU A 78 4.81 -8.95 19.81
N GLY A 79 4.28 -10.17 19.95
CA GLY A 79 4.26 -10.91 21.22
C GLY A 79 3.07 -10.61 22.13
N ASP A 80 2.21 -9.64 21.78
CA ASP A 80 0.96 -9.44 22.51
C ASP A 80 0.03 -10.65 22.33
N PRO A 81 -0.79 -10.98 23.33
CA PRO A 81 -1.67 -12.15 23.28
C PRO A 81 -2.89 -11.96 22.36
N ALA A 82 -3.20 -10.72 21.97
CA ALA A 82 -4.36 -10.38 21.16
C ALA A 82 -4.14 -9.08 20.38
N VAL A 83 -4.92 -8.88 19.32
CA VAL A 83 -4.96 -7.62 18.58
C VAL A 83 -5.73 -6.55 19.35
N THR A 84 -5.43 -5.28 19.07
CA THR A 84 -6.22 -4.12 19.50
C THR A 84 -7.05 -3.62 18.33
N TRP A 85 -8.38 -3.70 18.45
CA TRP A 85 -9.31 -3.25 17.43
C TRP A 85 -9.28 -1.73 17.24
N LEU A 86 -9.35 -1.30 15.98
CA LEU A 86 -9.54 0.10 15.63
C LEU A 86 -11.04 0.39 15.52
N PRO A 87 -11.56 1.42 16.23
CA PRO A 87 -12.98 1.72 16.22
C PRO A 87 -13.43 2.23 14.85
N ALA A 88 -14.64 1.83 14.44
CA ALA A 88 -15.32 2.36 13.28
C ALA A 88 -15.76 3.83 13.52
N PRO A 89 -15.49 4.75 12.58
CA PRO A 89 -15.89 6.15 12.69
C PRO A 89 -17.41 6.37 12.62
N THR A 90 -18.11 5.54 11.82
CA THR A 90 -19.55 5.64 11.63
C THR A 90 -20.21 4.28 11.86
N THR A 91 -20.65 4.02 13.08
CA THR A 91 -22.01 3.53 13.42
C THR A 91 -22.07 3.09 14.88
N ASP A 92 -23.28 3.20 15.41
CA ASP A 92 -23.82 2.54 16.61
C ASP A 92 -24.13 1.04 16.39
N SER A 93 -23.72 0.49 15.24
CA SER A 93 -23.94 -0.89 14.82
C SER A 93 -22.61 -1.65 14.79
N TRP A 94 -22.50 -2.68 15.63
CA TRP A 94 -21.32 -3.56 15.68
C TRP A 94 -21.16 -4.46 14.43
N ASP A 95 -22.14 -4.47 13.52
CA ASP A 95 -22.34 -5.54 12.52
C ASP A 95 -22.05 -5.13 11.06
N ALA A 96 -21.67 -3.87 10.78
CA ALA A 96 -21.26 -3.47 9.44
C ALA A 96 -20.13 -2.43 9.48
N THR A 97 -18.93 -2.87 9.85
CA THR A 97 -17.72 -2.05 9.77
C THR A 97 -17.03 -2.33 8.44
N ASP A 98 -16.66 -1.29 7.68
CA ASP A 98 -15.76 -1.41 6.52
C ASP A 98 -14.54 -0.51 6.75
N VAL A 99 -13.80 -0.80 7.82
CA VAL A 99 -12.64 0.01 8.21
C VAL A 99 -11.38 -0.61 7.64
N HIS A 100 -10.61 0.19 6.91
CA HIS A 100 -9.35 -0.20 6.28
C HIS A 100 -8.20 0.59 6.89
N ALA A 101 -7.35 -0.06 7.68
CA ALA A 101 -6.05 0.47 8.07
C ALA A 101 -5.02 0.09 7.00
N GLU A 102 -4.35 1.10 6.45
CA GLU A 102 -3.45 0.93 5.32
C GLU A 102 -1.99 1.08 5.73
N ASP A 103 -1.67 1.95 6.69
CA ASP A 103 -0.28 2.21 7.07
C ASP A 103 -0.12 2.69 8.53
N ILE A 104 1.08 2.57 9.09
CA ILE A 104 1.44 2.98 10.45
C ILE A 104 2.87 3.57 10.53
N ASN A 105 3.01 4.75 11.14
CA ASN A 105 4.33 5.35 11.40
C ASN A 105 4.90 5.03 12.80
N ASP A 106 6.16 5.41 13.05
CA ASP A 106 6.88 5.20 14.31
C ASP A 106 6.33 6.02 15.48
N ARG A 107 5.42 6.99 15.22
CA ARG A 107 4.66 7.66 16.29
C ARG A 107 3.42 6.88 16.73
N GLY A 108 3.19 5.71 16.12
CA GLY A 108 2.01 4.89 16.32
C GLY A 108 0.74 5.50 15.72
N GLN A 109 0.88 6.37 14.72
CA GLN A 109 -0.26 6.89 13.96
C GLN A 109 -0.59 5.89 12.87
N VAL A 110 -1.77 5.30 12.94
CA VAL A 110 -2.33 4.47 11.88
C VAL A 110 -3.18 5.36 10.98
N VAL A 111 -3.07 5.19 9.67
CA VAL A 111 -3.92 5.88 8.68
C VAL A 111 -4.69 4.87 7.85
N GLY A 112 -5.78 5.36 7.27
CA GLY A 112 -6.71 4.50 6.56
C GLY A 112 -8.03 5.21 6.30
N TYR A 113 -9.06 4.42 6.01
CA TYR A 113 -10.36 4.95 5.62
C TYR A 113 -11.51 4.05 6.03
N ASP A 114 -12.69 4.65 6.11
CA ASP A 114 -13.97 3.95 6.18
C ASP A 114 -14.51 3.79 4.76
N GLY A 115 -14.67 2.56 4.29
CA GLY A 115 -15.14 2.25 2.94
C GLY A 115 -16.64 2.50 2.72
N LEU A 116 -17.45 2.51 3.78
CA LEU A 116 -18.86 2.89 3.71
C LEU A 116 -19.01 4.41 3.62
N ALA A 117 -18.37 5.13 4.53
CA ALA A 117 -18.43 6.60 4.54
C ALA A 117 -17.54 7.25 3.47
N ARG A 118 -16.56 6.50 2.94
CA ARG A 118 -15.50 6.96 2.03
C ARG A 118 -14.78 8.19 2.57
N LYS A 119 -14.36 8.08 3.83
CA LYS A 119 -13.67 9.12 4.58
C LYS A 119 -12.36 8.58 5.13
N ALA A 120 -11.34 9.44 5.14
CA ALA A 120 -10.01 9.10 5.61
C ALA A 120 -9.84 9.50 7.09
N TYR A 121 -9.11 8.70 7.86
CA TYR A 121 -8.95 8.89 9.30
C TYR A 121 -7.52 8.58 9.76
N VAL A 122 -7.22 9.07 10.97
CA VAL A 122 -6.03 8.73 11.74
C VAL A 122 -6.45 8.14 13.07
N TRP A 123 -5.88 6.98 13.40
CA TRP A 123 -6.00 6.36 14.71
C TRP A 123 -4.67 6.42 15.46
N ARG A 124 -4.75 6.46 16.79
CA ARG A 124 -3.60 6.40 17.69
C ARG A 124 -4.04 5.84 19.03
N ASN A 125 -3.24 4.97 19.62
CA ASN A 125 -3.53 4.34 20.92
C ASN A 125 -4.91 3.67 20.97
N GLY A 126 -5.30 2.97 19.90
CA GLY A 126 -6.59 2.27 19.80
C GLY A 126 -7.82 3.18 19.62
N GLY A 127 -7.64 4.49 19.48
CA GLY A 127 -8.74 5.44 19.26
C GLY A 127 -8.60 6.24 17.96
N MET A 128 -9.72 6.60 17.35
CA MET A 128 -9.73 7.58 16.25
C MET A 128 -9.41 8.96 16.82
N VAL A 129 -8.38 9.62 16.29
CA VAL A 129 -7.93 10.94 16.80
C VAL A 129 -8.17 12.08 15.82
N ARG A 130 -8.41 11.76 14.53
CA ARG A 130 -8.62 12.78 13.49
C ARG A 130 -9.34 12.21 12.27
N GLU A 131 -10.33 12.94 11.77
CA GLU A 131 -10.84 12.82 10.40
C GLU A 131 -9.99 13.69 9.46
N LEU A 132 -9.61 13.15 8.31
CA LEU A 132 -8.79 13.83 7.30
C LEU A 132 -9.71 14.50 6.27
N THR A 133 -9.69 15.84 6.25
CA THR A 133 -10.56 16.63 5.37
C THR A 133 -9.99 16.70 3.96
N PRO A 134 -10.72 16.27 2.91
CA PRO A 134 -10.31 16.53 1.53
C PRO A 134 -10.46 18.03 1.19
N PRO A 135 -9.78 18.53 0.14
CA PRO A 135 -10.00 19.88 -0.35
C PRO A 135 -11.41 20.07 -0.93
N ALA A 136 -11.82 21.32 -1.09
CA ALA A 136 -13.09 21.66 -1.74
C ALA A 136 -13.15 21.07 -3.16
N GLY A 137 -14.30 20.51 -3.53
CA GLY A 137 -14.48 19.84 -4.83
C GLY A 137 -13.91 18.42 -4.90
N VAL A 138 -13.49 17.83 -3.77
CA VAL A 138 -13.06 16.43 -3.69
C VAL A 138 -13.90 15.67 -2.65
N THR A 139 -14.34 14.47 -3.02
CA THR A 139 -15.08 13.52 -2.18
C THR A 139 -14.37 12.17 -2.13
N ASN A 140 -14.95 11.17 -1.45
CA ASN A 140 -14.44 9.81 -1.36
C ASN A 140 -12.94 9.73 -1.00
N ALA A 141 -12.58 10.35 0.12
CA ALA A 141 -11.19 10.47 0.55
C ALA A 141 -10.72 9.17 1.21
N GLU A 142 -9.56 8.68 0.77
CA GLU A 142 -8.91 7.50 1.29
C GLU A 142 -7.45 7.83 1.61
N ALA A 143 -6.98 7.54 2.84
CA ALA A 143 -5.57 7.63 3.20
C ALA A 143 -4.90 6.26 3.04
N HIS A 144 -3.71 6.26 2.45
CA HIS A 144 -3.00 5.03 2.07
C HIS A 144 -1.60 4.92 2.69
N ALA A 145 -0.90 6.03 2.92
CA ALA A 145 0.45 5.99 3.53
C ALA A 145 0.74 7.21 4.41
N VAL A 146 1.64 7.05 5.39
CA VAL A 146 2.03 8.05 6.37
C VAL A 146 3.52 7.94 6.71
N ASN A 147 4.25 9.05 6.63
CA ASN A 147 5.66 9.06 7.07
C ASN A 147 5.83 9.43 8.56
N ASN A 148 7.05 9.31 9.07
CA ASN A 148 7.44 9.76 10.41
C ASN A 148 7.53 11.27 10.55
N LYS A 149 6.99 12.08 9.65
CA LYS A 149 6.68 13.50 9.92
C LYS A 149 5.19 13.72 10.10
N GLY A 150 4.37 12.69 9.91
CA GLY A 150 2.91 12.77 9.95
C GLY A 150 2.30 13.37 8.68
N ALA A 151 3.07 13.46 7.59
CA ALA A 151 2.52 13.74 6.27
C ALA A 151 1.87 12.47 5.75
N ILE A 152 0.66 12.60 5.21
CA ILE A 152 -0.18 11.47 4.81
C ILE A 152 -0.51 11.64 3.33
N VAL A 153 -0.41 10.57 2.56
CA VAL A 153 -0.84 10.55 1.15
C VAL A 153 -1.98 9.57 0.95
N GLY A 154 -2.76 9.84 -0.09
CA GLY A 154 -3.89 9.01 -0.44
C GLY A 154 -4.59 9.52 -1.68
N ARG A 155 -5.88 9.24 -1.84
CA ARG A 155 -6.63 9.67 -3.01
C ARG A 155 -8.01 10.20 -2.66
N GLY A 156 -8.59 10.94 -3.60
CA GLY A 156 -9.99 11.35 -3.55
C GLY A 156 -10.59 11.46 -4.94
N GLN A 157 -11.92 11.46 -5.02
CA GLN A 157 -12.67 11.67 -6.24
C GLN A 157 -12.90 13.16 -6.45
N ALA A 158 -12.26 13.74 -7.48
CA ALA A 158 -12.49 15.13 -7.86
C ALA A 158 -13.84 15.29 -8.55
N LEU A 159 -14.52 16.41 -8.28
CA LEU A 159 -15.79 16.78 -8.90
C LEU A 159 -15.58 17.89 -9.94
N ALA A 160 -16.32 17.80 -11.05
CA ALA A 160 -16.46 18.89 -12.00
C ALA A 160 -17.33 20.01 -11.41
N GLY A 161 -17.40 21.16 -12.11
CA GLY A 161 -18.15 22.33 -11.64
C GLY A 161 -19.66 22.11 -11.48
N ASP A 162 -20.20 21.07 -12.10
CA ASP A 162 -21.60 20.63 -11.97
C ASP A 162 -21.82 19.58 -10.86
N GLY A 163 -20.76 19.22 -10.12
CA GLY A 163 -20.78 18.24 -9.05
C GLY A 163 -20.61 16.79 -9.51
N THR A 164 -20.41 16.52 -10.80
CA THR A 164 -20.20 15.14 -11.29
C THR A 164 -18.75 14.67 -11.10
N PRO A 165 -18.50 13.37 -10.85
CA PRO A 165 -17.14 12.84 -10.77
C PRO A 165 -16.32 13.07 -12.04
N SER A 166 -15.12 13.63 -11.88
CA SER A 166 -14.18 13.97 -12.98
C SER A 166 -12.91 13.12 -13.00
N GLY A 167 -12.63 12.38 -11.93
CA GLY A 167 -11.49 11.46 -11.84
C GLY A 167 -10.95 11.32 -10.43
N TRP A 168 -9.95 10.44 -10.25
CA TRP A 168 -9.23 10.30 -8.99
C TRP A 168 -8.00 11.20 -8.97
N VAL A 169 -7.77 11.84 -7.83
CA VAL A 169 -6.63 12.73 -7.58
C VAL A 169 -5.80 12.27 -6.39
N LEU A 170 -4.48 12.45 -6.48
CA LEU A 170 -3.53 12.23 -5.41
C LEU A 170 -3.67 13.35 -4.37
N LEU A 171 -3.88 12.97 -3.12
CA LEU A 171 -4.02 13.88 -1.99
C LEU A 171 -2.79 13.83 -1.10
N LEU A 172 -2.36 14.98 -0.60
CA LEU A 172 -1.33 15.12 0.43
C LEU A 172 -1.89 15.92 1.61
N TRP A 173 -2.08 15.27 2.75
CA TRP A 173 -2.39 15.96 4.00
C TRP A 173 -1.08 16.37 4.70
N PRO A 174 -0.89 17.67 4.99
CA PRO A 174 0.30 18.14 5.67
C PRO A 174 0.30 17.73 7.15
N SER A 175 1.51 17.55 7.69
CA SER A 175 1.72 17.14 9.08
C SER A 175 1.17 18.12 10.12
N GLY A 176 1.09 19.41 9.77
CA GLY A 176 0.59 20.47 10.64
C GLY A 176 -0.93 20.49 10.83
N GLY A 177 -1.67 19.65 10.12
CA GLY A 177 -3.14 19.70 10.11
C GLY A 177 -3.71 20.46 8.91
N GLY A 178 -5.04 20.50 8.80
CA GLY A 178 -5.75 21.15 7.68
C GLY A 178 -6.17 20.18 6.56
N PRO A 179 -6.81 20.72 5.51
CA PRO A 179 -7.22 19.94 4.35
C PRO A 179 -6.01 19.47 3.53
N ALA A 180 -6.22 18.44 2.70
CA ALA A 180 -5.20 18.00 1.76
C ALA A 180 -4.99 18.98 0.59
N ASP A 181 -3.78 18.99 0.07
CA ASP A 181 -3.45 19.53 -1.25
C ASP A 181 -3.66 18.45 -2.34
N ILE A 182 -4.01 18.88 -3.55
CA ILE A 182 -4.05 18.00 -4.73
C ILE A 182 -2.69 18.05 -5.44
N LEU A 183 -2.02 16.90 -5.55
CA LEU A 183 -0.73 16.81 -6.25
C LEU A 183 -0.89 16.54 -7.76
N GLY A 184 -2.02 16.00 -8.18
CA GLY A 184 -2.30 15.66 -9.57
C GLY A 184 -3.28 14.49 -9.72
N PRO A 185 -3.51 14.01 -10.95
CA PRO A 185 -4.30 12.80 -11.17
C PRO A 185 -3.59 11.57 -10.59
N THR A 186 -4.36 10.57 -10.18
CA THR A 186 -3.83 9.27 -9.75
C THR A 186 -4.71 8.14 -10.25
N GLY A 187 -4.09 7.00 -10.52
CA GLY A 187 -4.77 5.75 -10.81
C GLY A 187 -5.26 5.05 -9.54
N TYR A 188 -5.75 3.82 -9.72
CA TYR A 188 -6.30 3.00 -8.65
C TYR A 188 -5.27 2.38 -7.69
N GLY A 189 -3.97 2.62 -7.89
CA GLY A 189 -2.89 2.12 -7.02
C GLY A 189 -2.86 2.82 -5.66
N GLN A 190 -2.14 2.21 -4.71
CA GLN A 190 -1.84 2.80 -3.40
C GLN A 190 -0.58 3.68 -3.54
N PRO A 191 -0.67 5.00 -3.33
CA PRO A 191 0.52 5.85 -3.29
C PRO A 191 1.28 5.63 -1.99
N ASP A 192 2.57 5.93 -2.00
CA ASP A 192 3.44 5.84 -0.82
C ASP A 192 4.38 7.05 -0.72
N ILE A 193 4.88 7.34 0.47
CA ILE A 193 5.65 8.55 0.80
C ILE A 193 6.86 8.25 1.69
N ASP A 194 8.04 8.73 1.25
CA ASP A 194 9.27 8.61 2.03
C ASP A 194 9.41 9.69 3.13
N GLU A 195 10.46 9.57 3.96
CA GLU A 195 10.74 10.53 5.05
C GLU A 195 11.17 11.91 4.57
N ARG A 196 11.59 12.03 3.31
CA ARG A 196 11.92 13.31 2.66
C ARG A 196 10.68 13.95 2.03
N GLY A 197 9.57 13.22 1.97
CA GLY A 197 8.32 13.62 1.35
C GLY A 197 8.28 13.36 -0.15
N ARG A 198 9.15 12.52 -0.71
CA ARG A 198 8.95 12.02 -2.07
C ARG A 198 7.73 11.11 -2.07
N VAL A 199 6.78 11.38 -2.95
CA VAL A 199 5.59 10.56 -3.14
C VAL A 199 5.76 9.75 -4.41
N VAL A 200 5.45 8.46 -4.37
CA VAL A 200 5.36 7.60 -5.55
C VAL A 200 3.92 7.15 -5.76
N ALA A 201 3.50 7.06 -7.02
CA ALA A 201 2.18 6.56 -7.36
C ALA A 201 2.15 6.01 -8.78
N THR A 202 0.93 5.73 -9.25
CA THR A 202 0.66 5.29 -10.62
C THR A 202 -0.38 6.22 -11.22
N MET A 203 -0.17 6.67 -12.46
CA MET A 203 -1.15 7.49 -13.18
C MET A 203 -2.39 6.69 -13.57
N PRO A 204 -3.53 7.35 -13.84
CA PRO A 204 -4.65 6.70 -14.52
C PRO A 204 -4.21 6.03 -15.82
N PRO A 205 -4.92 4.98 -16.27
CA PRO A 205 -4.67 4.39 -17.58
C PRO A 205 -4.78 5.46 -18.67
N ASP A 206 -3.85 5.47 -19.61
CA ASP A 206 -3.98 6.29 -20.81
C ASP A 206 -5.25 5.88 -21.58
N ALA A 207 -6.04 6.87 -22.00
CA ALA A 207 -7.36 6.61 -22.59
C ALA A 207 -7.31 5.88 -23.94
N THR A 208 -6.17 5.94 -24.64
CA THR A 208 -6.01 5.35 -25.98
C THR A 208 -5.36 3.96 -25.90
N THR A 209 -4.32 3.84 -25.09
CA THR A 209 -3.46 2.66 -25.03
C THR A 209 -3.74 1.77 -23.82
N GLY A 210 -4.42 2.29 -22.80
CA GLY A 210 -4.65 1.62 -21.52
C GLY A 210 -3.39 1.47 -20.66
N LEU A 211 -2.22 1.87 -21.15
CA LEU A 211 -0.95 1.77 -20.45
C LEU A 211 -0.95 2.66 -19.20
N ARG A 212 -0.19 2.25 -18.18
CA ARG A 212 -0.08 3.01 -16.91
C ARG A 212 1.36 3.46 -16.71
N LYS A 213 1.52 4.68 -16.20
CA LYS A 213 2.84 5.26 -15.91
C LYS A 213 3.10 5.31 -14.41
N ALA A 214 4.26 4.81 -14.02
CA ALA A 214 4.80 5.00 -12.69
C ALA A 214 5.35 6.43 -12.58
N VAL A 215 5.06 7.10 -11.48
CA VAL A 215 5.35 8.53 -11.30
C VAL A 215 5.85 8.82 -9.90
N HIS A 216 6.56 9.93 -9.75
CA HIS A 216 6.87 10.50 -8.45
C HIS A 216 6.69 12.01 -8.40
N TRP A 217 6.54 12.53 -7.19
CA TRP A 217 6.56 13.96 -6.88
C TRP A 217 7.58 14.22 -5.79
N ASP A 218 8.37 15.27 -5.97
CA ASP A 218 9.36 15.71 -4.98
C ASP A 218 8.94 17.06 -4.39
N ARG A 219 9.26 17.28 -3.11
CA ARG A 219 9.13 18.60 -2.48
C ARG A 219 9.93 19.65 -3.28
N PRO A 220 9.43 20.89 -3.41
CA PRO A 220 8.24 21.45 -2.76
C PRO A 220 6.92 21.20 -3.51
N TYR A 221 6.85 20.21 -4.40
CA TYR A 221 5.67 19.86 -5.22
C TYR A 221 5.21 20.98 -6.17
N THR A 222 6.12 21.88 -6.54
CA THR A 222 5.88 22.94 -7.53
C THR A 222 5.90 22.41 -8.97
N ALA A 223 6.58 21.28 -9.18
CA ALA A 223 6.51 20.53 -10.42
C ALA A 223 5.37 19.50 -10.32
N GLY A 224 4.68 19.25 -11.44
CA GLY A 224 3.73 18.14 -11.54
C GLY A 224 4.41 16.78 -11.45
N ALA A 225 3.64 15.73 -11.73
CA ALA A 225 4.13 14.35 -11.73
C ALA A 225 5.36 14.20 -12.65
N VAL A 226 6.41 13.57 -12.14
CA VAL A 226 7.58 13.16 -12.94
C VAL A 226 7.37 11.71 -13.33
N GLU A 227 7.21 11.46 -14.63
CA GLU A 227 7.12 10.11 -15.18
C GLU A 227 8.46 9.39 -15.08
N VAL A 228 8.41 8.11 -14.70
CA VAL A 228 9.56 7.22 -14.72
C VAL A 228 9.39 6.23 -15.87
N ASP A 229 10.38 6.19 -16.76
CA ASP A 229 10.42 5.24 -17.86
C ASP A 229 10.41 3.80 -17.32
N GLY A 230 9.31 3.10 -17.58
CA GLY A 230 9.15 1.70 -17.21
C GLY A 230 9.96 0.75 -18.10
N LEU A 231 9.81 -0.54 -17.85
CA LEU A 231 10.49 -1.59 -18.60
C LEU A 231 10.01 -1.64 -20.07
N ALA A 232 10.95 -1.61 -21.02
CA ALA A 232 10.65 -1.63 -22.45
C ALA A 232 9.84 -2.86 -22.88
N ALA A 233 10.16 -4.03 -22.29
CA ALA A 233 9.43 -5.28 -22.49
C ALA A 233 7.92 -5.18 -22.16
N PHE A 234 7.50 -4.16 -21.40
CA PHE A 234 6.11 -3.89 -21.04
C PHE A 234 5.59 -2.59 -21.67
N ALA A 235 6.17 -2.14 -22.79
CA ALA A 235 5.87 -0.85 -23.41
C ALA A 235 6.03 0.35 -22.44
N GLY A 236 6.92 0.20 -21.45
CA GLY A 236 7.10 1.19 -20.37
C GLY A 236 5.87 1.35 -19.47
N SER A 237 5.00 0.34 -19.40
CA SER A 237 3.81 0.32 -18.55
C SER A 237 4.06 -0.39 -17.23
N GLY A 238 3.52 0.16 -16.15
CA GLY A 238 3.63 -0.42 -14.81
C GLY A 238 3.11 0.51 -13.72
N SER A 239 3.40 0.13 -12.48
CA SER A 239 3.01 0.86 -11.27
C SER A 239 4.18 0.97 -10.29
N PHE A 240 4.14 2.03 -9.47
CA PHE A 240 4.84 2.08 -8.20
C PHE A 240 3.84 1.92 -7.04
N ARG A 241 4.31 1.31 -5.96
CA ARG A 241 3.48 0.98 -4.79
C ARG A 241 4.16 1.28 -3.46
N GLY A 242 5.44 0.93 -3.31
CA GLY A 242 6.18 1.14 -2.05
C GLY A 242 7.48 1.90 -2.28
N ILE A 243 7.85 2.78 -1.35
CA ILE A 243 9.12 3.49 -1.34
C ILE A 243 9.78 3.33 0.04
N SER A 244 11.06 2.97 0.04
CA SER A 244 11.84 2.85 1.27
C SER A 244 11.89 4.19 2.02
N PRO A 245 11.86 4.21 3.37
CA PRO A 245 11.79 5.44 4.14
C PRO A 245 12.89 6.47 3.83
N SER A 246 14.12 6.04 3.54
CA SER A 246 15.29 6.94 3.43
C SER A 246 16.13 6.75 2.17
N SER A 247 16.18 5.54 1.61
CA SER A 247 17.10 5.16 0.52
C SER A 247 16.59 5.51 -0.88
N ARG A 248 15.31 5.87 -1.01
CA ARG A 248 14.57 6.10 -2.27
C ARG A 248 14.41 4.86 -3.15
N LEU A 249 14.66 3.66 -2.62
CA LEU A 249 14.36 2.42 -3.32
C LEU A 249 12.85 2.29 -3.48
N VAL A 250 12.37 2.02 -4.68
CA VAL A 250 10.94 1.93 -4.98
C VAL A 250 10.60 0.56 -5.54
N ALA A 251 9.53 -0.03 -5.01
CA ALA A 251 8.94 -1.29 -5.42
C ALA A 251 7.70 -1.05 -6.28
N GLY A 252 7.47 -1.95 -7.24
CA GLY A 252 6.25 -1.92 -8.04
C GLY A 252 6.09 -3.12 -8.96
N THR A 253 5.20 -2.98 -9.94
CA THR A 253 4.87 -4.06 -10.87
C THR A 253 4.82 -3.54 -12.30
N ALA A 254 5.53 -4.20 -13.20
CA ALA A 254 5.39 -4.02 -14.63
C ALA A 254 4.30 -4.93 -15.19
N PHE A 255 3.45 -4.38 -16.05
CA PHE A 255 2.38 -5.13 -16.72
C PHE A 255 1.97 -4.38 -17.99
N ASN A 256 1.53 -5.13 -18.99
CA ASN A 256 1.06 -4.56 -20.25
C ASN A 256 -0.41 -4.94 -20.49
N PRO A 257 -1.37 -4.01 -20.28
CA PRO A 257 -2.79 -4.27 -20.54
C PRO A 257 -3.11 -4.66 -21.98
N ALA A 258 -2.27 -4.29 -22.95
CA ALA A 258 -2.42 -4.67 -24.36
C ALA A 258 -1.88 -6.08 -24.67
N ASP A 259 -1.19 -6.73 -23.72
CA ASP A 259 -0.65 -8.09 -23.83
C ASP A 259 -1.05 -8.90 -22.58
N PRO A 260 -2.33 -9.25 -22.43
CA PRO A 260 -2.83 -9.94 -21.22
C PRO A 260 -2.27 -11.36 -21.06
N GLY A 261 -1.64 -11.93 -22.09
CA GLY A 261 -0.96 -13.23 -22.01
C GLY A 261 0.42 -13.16 -21.36
N ARG A 262 0.98 -11.95 -21.21
CA ARG A 262 2.26 -11.73 -20.54
C ARG A 262 2.06 -11.59 -19.03
N ALA A 263 2.75 -12.44 -18.28
CA ALA A 263 2.77 -12.37 -16.82
C ALA A 263 3.29 -11.01 -16.32
N SER A 264 2.68 -10.49 -15.25
CA SER A 264 3.19 -9.31 -14.56
C SER A 264 4.56 -9.60 -13.93
N GLN A 265 5.41 -8.58 -13.88
CA GLN A 265 6.77 -8.70 -13.37
C GLN A 265 7.02 -7.74 -12.21
N ALA A 266 7.54 -8.23 -11.10
CA ALA A 266 8.07 -7.38 -10.04
C ALA A 266 9.18 -6.47 -10.59
N GLN A 267 9.17 -5.19 -10.18
CA GLN A 267 10.18 -4.23 -10.59
C GLN A 267 10.70 -3.42 -9.41
N VAL A 268 11.93 -2.94 -9.55
CA VAL A 268 12.61 -2.08 -8.58
C VAL A 268 13.20 -0.86 -9.28
N TRP A 269 13.13 0.30 -8.63
CA TRP A 269 13.75 1.54 -9.09
C TRP A 269 14.63 2.15 -8.00
N PRO A 270 15.91 2.49 -8.27
CA PRO A 270 16.82 3.04 -7.26
C PRO A 270 16.56 4.52 -6.93
N GLY A 271 15.38 5.04 -7.28
CA GLY A 271 15.01 6.44 -7.06
C GLY A 271 15.59 7.43 -8.09
N HIS A 272 16.33 6.93 -9.07
CA HIS A 272 16.88 7.65 -10.22
C HIS A 272 17.30 6.66 -11.30
N GLY A 273 17.50 7.13 -12.53
CA GLY A 273 17.92 6.25 -13.62
C GLY A 273 16.86 5.18 -13.98
N PRO A 274 17.28 4.03 -14.52
CA PRO A 274 16.36 3.04 -15.08
C PRO A 274 15.63 2.23 -14.01
N VAL A 275 14.42 1.80 -14.33
CA VAL A 275 13.72 0.71 -13.62
C VAL A 275 14.35 -0.63 -14.02
N LEU A 276 14.43 -1.56 -13.08
CA LEU A 276 14.93 -2.93 -13.27
C LEU A 276 13.82 -3.94 -12.97
N ALA A 277 13.78 -5.04 -13.72
CA ALA A 277 12.96 -6.20 -13.40
C ALA A 277 13.60 -7.00 -12.28
N LEU A 278 12.80 -7.52 -11.35
CA LEU A 278 13.21 -8.50 -10.36
C LEU A 278 12.83 -9.90 -10.84
N PRO A 279 13.67 -10.93 -10.64
CA PRO A 279 13.41 -12.27 -11.17
C PRO A 279 12.16 -12.90 -10.52
N PRO A 280 11.31 -13.61 -11.29
CA PRO A 280 10.24 -14.43 -10.73
C PRO A 280 10.83 -15.72 -10.12
N LEU A 281 10.01 -16.49 -9.38
CA LEU A 281 10.41 -17.83 -8.92
C LEU A 281 10.48 -18.82 -10.07
N GLU A 282 9.57 -18.71 -11.03
CA GLU A 282 9.54 -19.52 -12.25
C GLU A 282 9.50 -18.61 -13.50
N PRO A 283 10.28 -18.90 -14.54
CA PRO A 283 10.25 -18.10 -15.77
C PRO A 283 8.84 -18.06 -16.38
N GLY A 284 8.33 -16.85 -16.62
CA GLY A 284 7.02 -16.64 -17.24
C GLY A 284 5.83 -16.71 -16.30
N THR A 285 6.05 -16.84 -14.98
CA THR A 285 4.97 -16.75 -13.97
C THR A 285 4.85 -15.34 -13.38
N PRO A 286 3.66 -14.96 -12.89
CA PRO A 286 3.44 -13.64 -12.28
C PRO A 286 4.33 -13.37 -11.06
N SER A 287 4.79 -12.12 -10.95
CA SER A 287 5.38 -11.58 -9.72
C SER A 287 5.01 -10.11 -9.53
N GLN A 288 5.01 -9.65 -8.28
CA GLN A 288 4.76 -8.25 -7.92
C GLN A 288 5.62 -7.83 -6.75
N ALA A 289 6.11 -6.59 -6.78
CA ALA A 289 6.76 -5.96 -5.64
C ALA A 289 5.86 -4.87 -5.05
N THR A 290 5.76 -4.86 -3.73
CA THR A 290 4.80 -4.06 -2.96
C THR A 290 5.49 -3.15 -1.96
N ALA A 291 6.61 -3.58 -1.39
CA ALA A 291 7.32 -2.88 -0.32
C ALA A 291 8.81 -2.78 -0.61
N ALA A 292 9.46 -1.72 -0.13
CA ALA A 292 10.89 -1.52 -0.24
C ALA A 292 11.48 -1.09 1.11
N SER A 293 12.67 -1.58 1.44
CA SER A 293 13.36 -1.28 2.69
C SER A 293 14.69 -0.56 2.45
N ASP A 294 15.12 0.20 3.45
CA ASP A 294 16.40 0.94 3.43
C ASP A 294 17.63 0.02 3.41
N ASN A 295 17.47 -1.27 3.71
CA ASN A 295 18.55 -2.26 3.61
C ASN A 295 18.74 -2.83 2.20
N GLY A 296 18.00 -2.33 1.20
CA GLY A 296 18.08 -2.81 -0.18
C GLY A 296 17.17 -3.99 -0.50
N SER A 297 16.35 -4.44 0.44
CA SER A 297 15.36 -5.49 0.21
C SER A 297 14.08 -4.95 -0.41
N VAL A 298 13.46 -5.77 -1.27
CA VAL A 298 12.14 -5.54 -1.84
C VAL A 298 11.25 -6.73 -1.49
N GLY A 299 10.02 -6.47 -1.07
CA GLY A 299 9.04 -7.47 -0.67
C GLY A 299 7.86 -7.52 -1.64
N GLY A 300 7.23 -8.67 -1.73
CA GLY A 300 6.00 -8.85 -2.49
C GLY A 300 5.64 -10.32 -2.62
N TYR A 301 5.23 -10.72 -3.82
CA TYR A 301 4.91 -12.11 -4.12
C TYR A 301 5.45 -12.55 -5.48
N ALA A 302 5.63 -13.86 -5.63
CA ALA A 302 5.92 -14.49 -6.90
C ALA A 302 5.22 -15.85 -6.98
N GLU A 303 4.70 -16.19 -8.15
CA GLU A 303 3.99 -17.43 -8.38
C GLU A 303 4.97 -18.57 -8.69
N GLN A 304 4.72 -19.74 -8.09
CA GLN A 304 5.36 -21.00 -8.41
C GLN A 304 4.29 -22.10 -8.41
N TRP A 305 4.23 -22.91 -9.47
CA TRP A 305 3.22 -23.98 -9.63
C TRP A 305 1.76 -23.53 -9.45
N GLY A 306 1.44 -22.30 -9.87
CA GLY A 306 0.09 -21.73 -9.74
C GLY A 306 -0.28 -21.29 -8.32
N VAL A 307 0.69 -21.17 -7.42
CA VAL A 307 0.52 -20.70 -6.05
C VAL A 307 1.36 -19.45 -5.84
N ASP A 308 0.77 -18.40 -5.27
CA ASP A 308 1.48 -17.20 -4.87
C ASP A 308 2.30 -17.46 -3.60
N HIS A 309 3.59 -17.12 -3.64
CA HIS A 309 4.47 -17.21 -2.49
C HIS A 309 4.89 -15.81 -2.03
N PRO A 310 4.86 -15.53 -0.72
CA PRO A 310 5.53 -14.35 -0.16
C PRO A 310 7.03 -14.44 -0.44
N VAL A 311 7.59 -13.39 -1.04
CA VAL A 311 9.02 -13.34 -1.39
C VAL A 311 9.68 -12.04 -0.95
N ILE A 312 10.97 -12.15 -0.66
CA ILE A 312 11.86 -11.02 -0.42
C ILE A 312 13.04 -11.14 -1.39
N TRP A 313 13.18 -10.16 -2.28
CA TRP A 313 14.39 -9.98 -3.07
C TRP A 313 15.41 -9.22 -2.22
N THR A 314 16.38 -9.93 -1.64
CA THR A 314 17.48 -9.34 -0.87
C THR A 314 18.54 -8.75 -1.81
N CYS A 315 19.10 -7.58 -1.50
CA CYS A 315 19.97 -6.86 -2.44
C CYS A 315 19.30 -6.69 -3.82
N ALA A 316 18.05 -6.19 -3.82
CA ALA A 316 17.17 -6.19 -4.99
C ALA A 316 17.80 -5.58 -6.26
N LEU A 317 18.63 -4.54 -6.10
CA LEU A 317 19.32 -3.90 -7.23
C LEU A 317 20.42 -4.75 -7.85
N GLU A 318 21.01 -5.70 -7.11
CA GLU A 318 22.00 -6.65 -7.64
C GLU A 318 21.32 -7.80 -8.39
N GLN A 319 20.10 -8.18 -7.96
CA GLN A 319 19.27 -9.15 -8.68
C GLN A 319 18.57 -8.54 -9.90
N GLY A 320 18.43 -7.21 -9.90
CA GLY A 320 17.70 -6.46 -10.91
C GLY A 320 18.36 -6.54 -12.28
N TYR A 321 17.56 -6.75 -13.33
CA TYR A 321 18.05 -6.80 -14.71
C TYR A 321 17.16 -5.99 -15.65
N ARG A 322 17.67 -5.71 -16.86
CA ARG A 322 16.85 -5.13 -17.93
C ARG A 322 16.35 -6.29 -18.80
N PRO A 323 15.04 -6.58 -18.81
CA PRO A 323 14.50 -7.59 -19.70
C PRO A 323 14.69 -7.12 -21.15
N GLU A 324 15.11 -8.04 -22.01
CA GLU A 324 15.19 -7.83 -23.46
C GLU A 324 13.81 -7.56 -24.07
#